data_AF-A0A7C1F1G9-F1
#
_entry.id   AF-A0A7C1F1G9-F1
#
_cell.length_a   1.000
_cell.length_b   1.000
_cell.length_c   1.000
_cell.angle_alpha   90.00
_cell.angle_beta   90.00
_cell.angle_gamma   90.00
#
_symmetry.space_group_name_H-M   'P 1'
#
loop_
_entity.id
_entity.type
_entity.pdbx_description
1 polymer ?
#
loop_
_entity_poly.entity_id
_entity_poly.type
_entity_poly.pdbx_seq_one_letter_code
_entity_poly.pdbx_strand_id
1 'polypeptide(L)'
;FVTGQDAEKASVQYIIDGKQSMTVFKDVRTLVNDAINAAVALLKGEAPAAQGSYNNGAIDVPAIQSPVVTVDATNVKAVLIDSGYYSASDFTGLP
;
A
#
# COMPACT_ATOMS: atom_id res chain seq x y z
N PHE A 1 7.90 17.08 -12.72
CA PHE A 1 6.97 16.08 -12.15
C PHE A 1 7.81 14.89 -11.71
N VAL A 2 7.80 14.56 -10.41
CA VAL A 2 8.63 13.52 -9.80
C VAL A 2 7.72 12.52 -9.09
N THR A 3 7.80 11.24 -9.48
CA THR A 3 6.94 10.16 -8.96
C THR A 3 7.64 9.36 -7.86
N GLY A 4 6.89 8.45 -7.23
CA GLY A 4 7.41 7.49 -6.24
C GLY A 4 6.37 6.44 -5.87
N GLN A 5 6.72 5.57 -4.92
CA GLN A 5 5.80 4.61 -4.30
C GLN A 5 6.13 4.46 -2.80
N ASP A 6 5.37 3.62 -2.11
CA ASP A 6 5.53 3.22 -0.71
C ASP A 6 4.95 4.21 0.32
N ALA A 7 4.75 5.46 -0.04
CA ALA A 7 4.34 6.51 0.90
C ALA A 7 5.25 6.58 2.15
N GLU A 8 6.56 6.49 1.95
CA GLU A 8 7.55 6.71 3.02
C GLU A 8 7.40 8.10 3.65
N LYS A 9 7.57 8.20 4.96
CA LYS A 9 7.30 9.46 5.70
C LYS A 9 8.06 10.66 5.13
N ALA A 10 9.32 10.48 4.74
CA ALA A 10 10.11 11.53 4.11
C ALA A 10 9.53 11.98 2.76
N SER A 11 9.07 11.04 1.93
CA SER A 11 8.40 11.33 0.66
C SER A 11 7.04 11.98 0.85
N VAL A 12 6.27 11.57 1.87
CA VAL A 12 5.00 12.22 2.22
C VAL A 12 5.26 13.67 2.63
N GLN A 13 6.28 13.94 3.45
CA GLN A 13 6.67 15.31 3.77
C GLN A 13 7.13 16.07 2.52
N TYR A 14 7.84 15.44 1.59
CA TYR A 14 8.20 16.07 0.31
C TYR A 14 6.99 16.39 -0.56
N ILE A 15 5.93 15.58 -0.52
CA ILE A 15 4.68 15.87 -1.23
C ILE A 15 4.00 17.10 -0.60
N ILE A 16 3.95 17.15 0.73
CA ILE A 16 3.41 18.30 1.47
C ILE A 16 4.21 19.59 1.17
N ASP A 17 5.54 19.49 1.14
CA ASP A 17 6.45 20.60 0.83
C ASP A 17 6.51 20.96 -0.68
N GLY A 18 5.82 20.23 -1.55
CA GLY A 18 5.87 20.43 -3.01
C GLY A 18 7.18 20.02 -3.70
N LYS A 19 8.03 19.24 -3.03
CA LYS A 19 9.32 18.71 -3.54
C LYS A 19 9.17 17.41 -4.33
N GLN A 20 8.14 16.61 -4.04
CA GLN A 20 7.79 15.39 -4.76
C GLN A 20 6.34 15.50 -5.25
N SER A 21 6.03 15.06 -6.47
CA SER A 21 4.71 15.29 -7.06
C SER A 21 3.67 14.28 -6.59
N MET A 22 4.05 13.02 -6.43
CA MET A 22 3.15 11.95 -5.99
C MET A 22 3.91 10.74 -5.45
N THR A 23 3.19 9.87 -4.76
CA THR A 23 3.61 8.51 -4.40
C THR A 23 2.45 7.54 -4.60
N VAL A 24 2.74 6.31 -5.03
CA VAL A 24 1.76 5.22 -5.01
C VAL A 24 1.75 4.59 -3.63
N PHE A 25 0.66 4.79 -2.89
CA PHE A 25 0.41 4.13 -1.63
C PHE A 25 0.01 2.66 -1.86
N LYS A 26 0.75 1.78 -1.19
CA LYS A 26 0.47 0.35 -1.09
C LYS A 26 0.21 0.07 0.39
N ASP A 27 -1.04 -0.22 0.77
CA ASP A 27 -1.37 -0.42 2.18
C ASP A 27 -0.78 -1.75 2.68
N VAL A 28 0.35 -1.66 3.38
CA VAL A 28 1.06 -2.83 3.92
C VAL A 28 0.21 -3.58 4.95
N ARG A 29 -0.77 -2.92 5.59
CA ARG A 29 -1.68 -3.58 6.54
C ARG A 29 -2.55 -4.61 5.83
N THR A 30 -3.04 -4.29 4.63
CA THR A 30 -3.79 -5.22 3.78
C THR A 30 -2.91 -6.40 3.36
N LEU A 31 -1.71 -6.12 2.85
CA LEU A 31 -0.78 -7.16 2.40
C LEU A 31 -0.39 -8.12 3.54
N VAL A 32 -0.15 -7.60 4.75
CA VAL A 32 0.17 -8.42 5.93
C VAL A 32 -1.03 -9.27 6.33
N ASN A 33 -2.24 -8.72 6.36
CA ASN A 33 -3.45 -9.48 6.67
C ASN A 33 -3.69 -10.60 5.66
N ASP A 34 -3.53 -10.33 4.37
CA ASP A 34 -3.66 -11.32 3.30
C ASP A 34 -2.64 -12.46 3.46
N ALA A 35 -1.39 -12.13 3.77
CA ALA A 35 -0.34 -13.12 4.02
C ALA A 35 -0.62 -13.98 5.25
N ILE A 36 -1.09 -13.38 6.36
CA ILE A 36 -1.49 -14.11 7.57
C ILE A 36 -2.66 -15.04 7.26
N ASN A 37 -3.69 -14.56 6.57
CA ASN A 37 -4.86 -15.36 6.22
C ASN A 37 -4.49 -16.55 5.33
N ALA A 38 -3.62 -16.34 4.34
CA ALA A 38 -3.10 -17.40 3.48
C ALA A 38 -2.32 -18.45 4.31
N ALA A 39 -1.43 -18.01 5.20
CA ALA A 39 -0.66 -18.92 6.05
C ALA A 39 -1.57 -19.73 6.98
N VAL A 40 -2.59 -19.10 7.60
CA VAL A 40 -3.56 -19.78 8.46
C VAL A 40 -4.39 -20.80 7.68
N ALA A 41 -4.83 -20.49 6.46
CA ALA A 41 -5.56 -21.43 5.61
C ALA A 41 -4.69 -22.67 5.31
N LEU A 42 -3.43 -22.46 4.93
CA LEU A 42 -2.49 -23.55 4.67
C LEU A 42 -2.27 -24.43 5.91
N LEU A 43 -2.13 -23.83 7.10
CA LEU A 43 -1.99 -24.58 8.36
C LEU A 43 -3.23 -25.42 8.70
N LYS A 44 -4.40 -25.04 8.20
CA LYS A 44 -5.66 -25.80 8.33
C LYS A 44 -5.87 -26.83 7.22
N GLY A 45 -4.94 -26.93 6.26
CA GLY A 45 -5.10 -27.78 5.08
C GLY A 45 -6.08 -27.22 4.05
N GLU A 46 -6.42 -25.94 4.14
CA GLU A 46 -7.29 -25.22 3.21
C GLU A 46 -6.47 -24.49 2.14
N ALA A 47 -7.09 -24.18 1.01
CA ALA A 47 -6.48 -23.36 -0.03
C ALA A 47 -6.62 -21.86 0.31
N PRO A 48 -5.56 -21.04 0.16
CA PRO A 48 -5.69 -19.58 0.24
C PRO A 48 -6.68 -19.04 -0.79
N ALA A 49 -7.40 -17.97 -0.42
CA ALA A 49 -8.39 -17.33 -1.27
C ALA A 49 -7.73 -16.47 -2.37
N ALA A 50 -7.05 -17.11 -3.32
CA ALA A 50 -6.48 -16.44 -4.49
C ALA A 50 -7.53 -16.06 -5.54
N GLN A 51 -7.35 -14.92 -6.20
CA GLN A 51 -8.12 -14.48 -7.37
C GLN A 51 -7.15 -14.00 -8.46
N GLY A 52 -7.13 -14.72 -9.58
CA GLY A 52 -6.18 -14.47 -10.67
C GLY A 52 -4.81 -15.12 -10.42
N SER A 53 -3.85 -14.80 -11.28
CA SER A 53 -2.52 -15.40 -11.26
C SER A 53 -1.46 -14.49 -11.86
N TYR A 54 -0.21 -14.74 -11.50
CA TYR A 54 0.96 -14.16 -12.15
C TYR A 54 1.85 -15.28 -12.70
N ASN A 55 2.16 -15.21 -13.99
CA ASN A 55 3.09 -16.15 -14.61
C ASN A 55 4.52 -15.87 -14.14
N ASN A 56 5.20 -16.89 -13.59
CA ASN A 56 6.60 -16.79 -13.16
C ASN A 56 7.58 -17.43 -14.16
N GLY A 57 7.14 -17.73 -15.39
CA GLY A 57 7.90 -18.43 -16.42
C GLY A 57 7.78 -19.96 -16.38
N ALA A 58 7.26 -20.53 -15.29
CA ALA A 58 7.04 -21.99 -15.15
C ALA A 58 5.56 -22.34 -14.96
N ILE A 59 4.86 -21.57 -14.12
CA ILE A 59 3.44 -21.75 -13.83
C ILE A 59 2.75 -20.40 -13.71
N ASP A 60 1.43 -20.41 -13.86
CA ASP A 60 0.57 -19.32 -13.44
C ASP A 60 0.32 -19.44 -11.94
N VAL A 61 1.10 -18.69 -11.14
CA VAL A 61 1.03 -18.75 -9.67
C VAL A 61 -0.27 -18.08 -9.21
N PRO A 62 -1.16 -18.77 -8.47
CA PRO A 62 -2.37 -18.15 -7.91
C PRO A 62 -2.00 -16.95 -7.04
N ALA A 63 -2.69 -15.82 -7.25
CA ALA A 63 -2.33 -14.56 -6.63
C ALA A 63 -3.43 -14.02 -5.70
N ILE A 64 -3.02 -13.39 -4.61
CA ILE A 64 -3.87 -12.52 -3.79
C ILE A 64 -3.33 -11.10 -4.00
N GLN A 65 -4.03 -10.31 -4.81
CA GLN A 65 -3.57 -8.99 -5.24
C GLN A 65 -4.30 -7.89 -4.47
N SER A 66 -3.56 -7.10 -3.68
CA SER A 66 -4.09 -5.92 -3.01
C SER A 66 -4.09 -4.69 -3.95
N PRO A 67 -5.10 -3.80 -3.87
CA PRO A 67 -5.15 -2.59 -4.68
C PRO A 67 -4.11 -1.54 -4.22
N VAL A 68 -3.84 -0.57 -5.10
CA VAL A 68 -2.93 0.56 -4.83
C VAL A 68 -3.64 1.89 -5.08
N VAL A 69 -3.16 2.97 -4.46
CA VAL A 69 -3.76 4.31 -4.56
C VAL A 69 -2.70 5.35 -4.87
N THR A 70 -2.92 6.21 -5.87
CA THR A 70 -2.07 7.39 -6.09
C THR A 70 -2.34 8.44 -5.02
N VAL A 71 -1.28 8.90 -4.37
CA VAL A 71 -1.31 9.94 -3.33
C VAL A 71 -0.51 11.15 -3.79
N ASP A 72 -1.13 12.33 -3.70
CA ASP A 72 -0.53 13.64 -3.93
C ASP A 72 -1.02 14.65 -2.87
N ALA A 73 -0.66 15.92 -3.03
CA ALA A 73 -1.02 16.96 -2.07
C ALA A 73 -2.54 17.14 -1.88
N THR A 74 -3.37 16.72 -2.84
CA THR A 74 -4.83 16.90 -2.79
C THR A 74 -5.53 15.84 -1.94
N ASN A 75 -4.91 14.67 -1.73
CA ASN A 75 -5.54 13.54 -1.05
C ASN A 75 -4.68 12.91 0.06
N VAL A 76 -3.47 13.40 0.31
CA VAL A 76 -2.53 12.87 1.32
C VAL A 76 -3.16 12.70 2.70
N LYS A 77 -3.95 13.69 3.16
CA LYS A 77 -4.64 13.63 4.45
C LYS A 77 -5.68 12.51 4.47
N ALA A 78 -6.55 12.44 3.47
CA ALA A 78 -7.61 11.44 3.39
C ALA A 78 -7.06 10.01 3.32
N VAL A 79 -6.03 9.80 2.49
CA VAL A 79 -5.52 8.45 2.20
C VAL A 79 -4.58 7.95 3.29
N LEU A 80 -3.73 8.79 3.87
CA LEU A 80 -2.69 8.34 4.82
C LEU A 80 -3.01 8.64 6.29
N ILE A 81 -3.82 9.66 6.57
CA ILE A 81 -4.10 10.09 7.95
C ILE A 81 -5.49 9.64 8.38
N ASP A 82 -6.53 9.99 7.62
CA ASP A 82 -7.91 9.66 7.96
C ASP A 82 -8.18 8.14 7.89
N SER A 83 -7.37 7.40 7.11
CA SER A 83 -7.35 5.93 7.07
C SER A 83 -6.65 5.29 8.28
N GLY A 84 -6.01 6.10 9.14
CA GLY A 84 -5.22 5.66 10.28
C GLY A 84 -3.91 4.97 9.93
N TYR A 85 -3.36 5.17 8.73
CA TYR A 85 -2.07 4.58 8.34
C TYR A 85 -0.90 5.26 9.07
N TYR A 86 -0.90 6.58 9.13
CA TYR A 86 0.03 7.38 9.93
C TYR A 86 -0.69 8.37 10.84
N SER A 87 0.01 8.83 11.88
CA SER A 87 -0.46 9.94 12.71
C SER A 87 -0.23 11.27 12.00
N ALA A 88 -1.18 12.21 12.12
CA ALA A 88 -0.99 13.58 11.64
C ALA A 88 0.27 14.25 12.24
N SER A 89 0.62 13.88 13.48
CA SER A 89 1.80 14.39 14.19
C SER A 89 3.13 13.97 13.57
N ASP A 90 3.14 13.02 12.64
CA ASP A 90 4.35 12.59 11.94
C ASP A 90 4.80 13.61 10.88
N PHE A 91 3.96 14.60 10.56
CA PHE A 91 4.15 15.53 9.46
C PHE A 91 3.93 16.99 9.89
N THR A 92 4.51 17.91 9.14
CA THR A 92 4.30 19.35 9.29
C THR A 92 3.64 19.93 8.04
N GLY A 93 2.72 20.88 8.20
CA GLY A 93 2.09 21.57 7.07
C GLY A 93 1.07 20.74 6.30
N LEU A 94 0.46 19.72 6.93
CA LEU A 94 -0.61 18.94 6.33
C LEU A 94 -1.74 19.87 5.79
N PRO A 95 -2.18 19.68 4.54
CA PRO A 95 -3.27 20.46 3.95
C PRO A 95 -4.66 20.13 4.52
#